data_AF-A0A8S1C0K6-F1
#
_entry.id   AF-A0A8S1C0K6-F1
#
_cell.length_a   1.000
_cell.length_b   1.000
_cell.length_c   1.000
_cell.angle_alpha   90.00
_cell.angle_beta   90.00
_cell.angle_gamma   90.00
#
_symmetry.space_group_name_H-M   'P 1'
#
loop_
_entity.id
_entity.type
_entity.pdbx_description
1 polymer ?
#
loop_
_entity_poly.entity_id
_entity_poly.type
_entity_poly.pdbx_seq_one_letter_code
_entity_poly.pdbx_strand_id
1 'polypeptide(L)'
;MPPRESCPIKTDEENGVSEKEAEALGEKSPSEKEASAADYSNFILTYDEAPGYLKFNPYIRSGYRGFLTTKMCIESIFWWTNETVNIWSHIFGWMLFLGLTLYDLILLNIHASALDKLIVGLLLLCFQACMILSSAYHTFSCKSEKAYSCFLTYDLCGIALSILAIYMSGVYYAFWCYSEWQQFYLLTVCLIFALAMALQYPAFQVDSHTKMLVFVGWAAYGVVPTIHWVIMMGGWQNPIVVVSVKVQRDAAERYLILISFTAAAAKSARNVCNSQPGFRHLHHQDTREICAR
;
A
#
# COMPACT_ATOMS: atom_id res chain seq x y z
N MET A 1 -30.48 -7.02 16.06
CA MET A 1 -29.36 -6.28 16.67
C MET A 1 -28.68 -7.19 17.68
N PRO A 2 -27.41 -7.57 17.51
CA PRO A 2 -26.54 -7.94 18.61
C PRO A 2 -25.61 -6.75 18.98
N PRO A 3 -25.02 -6.75 20.19
CA PRO A 3 -24.41 -5.57 20.80
C PRO A 3 -23.00 -5.30 20.30
N ARG A 4 -22.60 -4.02 20.36
CA ARG A 4 -21.20 -3.58 20.25
C ARG A 4 -20.46 -3.95 21.53
N GLU A 5 -19.39 -4.73 21.42
CA GLU A 5 -18.44 -4.91 22.52
C GLU A 5 -17.12 -4.21 22.21
N SER A 6 -16.78 -3.30 23.11
CA SER A 6 -15.52 -2.58 23.23
C SER A 6 -14.38 -3.51 23.66
N CYS A 7 -13.18 -3.22 23.15
CA CYS A 7 -11.94 -3.95 23.42
C CYS A 7 -11.57 -3.93 24.92
N PRO A 8 -11.40 -5.09 25.60
CA PRO A 8 -10.84 -5.12 26.95
C PRO A 8 -9.32 -5.33 26.91
N ILE A 9 -8.59 -4.46 27.60
CA ILE A 9 -7.18 -4.66 27.97
C ILE A 9 -7.19 -5.35 29.33
N LYS A 10 -6.68 -6.58 29.43
CA LYS A 10 -6.35 -7.22 30.69
C LYS A 10 -4.83 -7.23 30.87
N THR A 11 -4.39 -6.68 31.98
CA THR A 11 -3.07 -6.86 32.60
C THR A 11 -3.20 -8.00 33.60
N ASP A 12 -2.41 -9.06 33.44
CA ASP A 12 -2.30 -10.11 34.45
C ASP A 12 -0.88 -10.14 35.03
N GLU A 13 -0.87 -10.38 36.34
CA GLU A 13 0.16 -10.15 37.34
C GLU A 13 1.34 -11.12 37.28
N GLU A 14 2.44 -10.67 37.91
CA GLU A 14 3.64 -11.42 38.26
C GLU A 14 3.33 -12.74 38.99
N ASN A 15 4.05 -13.80 38.62
CA ASN A 15 4.37 -14.88 39.55
C ASN A 15 5.79 -15.36 39.29
N GLY A 16 6.69 -14.97 40.19
CA GLY A 16 8.07 -15.43 40.24
C GLY A 16 8.15 -16.86 40.73
N VAL A 17 8.92 -17.68 40.01
CA VAL A 17 9.48 -18.94 40.53
C VAL A 17 10.97 -18.94 40.19
N SER A 18 11.75 -19.26 41.22
CA SER A 18 13.17 -18.99 41.45
C SER A 18 14.15 -19.63 40.46
N GLU A 19 15.13 -18.83 40.03
CA GLU A 19 16.31 -19.15 39.20
C GLU A 19 17.34 -20.12 39.81
N LYS A 20 16.98 -21.04 40.72
CA LYS A 20 17.98 -21.81 41.49
C LYS A 20 18.07 -23.32 41.25
N GLU A 21 17.41 -23.88 40.24
CA GLU A 21 17.51 -25.33 39.95
C GLU A 21 17.88 -25.69 38.49
N ALA A 22 18.27 -24.72 37.65
CA ALA A 22 18.64 -24.97 36.25
C ALA A 22 20.16 -25.08 36.00
N GLU A 23 21.02 -25.09 37.03
CA GLU A 23 22.48 -25.02 36.87
C GLU A 23 23.19 -26.41 36.93
N ALA A 24 22.49 -27.51 36.62
CA ALA A 24 23.06 -28.87 36.66
C ALA A 24 23.02 -29.64 35.33
N LEU A 25 22.52 -29.07 34.24
CA LEU A 25 22.58 -29.66 32.91
C LEU A 25 23.08 -28.59 31.93
N GLY A 26 24.30 -28.79 31.40
CA GLY A 26 24.97 -27.86 30.49
C GLY A 26 24.31 -27.75 29.12
N GLU A 27 23.09 -27.22 29.07
CA GLU A 27 22.51 -26.68 27.84
C GLU A 27 23.08 -25.26 27.65
N LYS A 28 23.89 -25.07 26.60
CA LYS A 28 24.24 -23.72 26.14
C LYS A 28 22.94 -23.02 25.78
N SER A 29 22.61 -21.94 26.48
CA SER A 29 21.55 -21.03 26.04
C SER A 29 21.86 -20.56 24.61
N PRO A 30 20.89 -20.59 23.69
CA PRO A 30 21.11 -20.09 22.34
C PRO A 30 21.57 -18.64 22.42
N SER A 31 22.56 -18.26 21.62
CA SER A 31 22.92 -16.84 21.52
C SER A 31 21.69 -16.03 21.10
N GLU A 32 21.51 -14.80 21.59
CA GLU A 32 20.32 -13.97 21.29
C GLU A 32 20.05 -13.85 19.77
N LYS A 33 21.11 -13.94 18.95
CA LYS A 33 21.02 -13.95 17.48
C LYS A 33 20.47 -15.26 16.92
N GLU A 34 20.82 -16.40 17.50
CA GLU A 34 20.28 -17.71 17.10
C GLU A 34 18.84 -17.88 17.57
N ALA A 35 18.50 -17.38 18.77
CA ALA A 35 17.13 -17.33 19.26
C ALA A 35 16.25 -16.42 18.37
N SER A 36 16.73 -15.23 18.01
CA SER A 36 16.03 -14.31 17.11
C SER A 36 15.88 -14.85 15.68
N ALA A 37 16.87 -15.58 15.16
CA ALA A 37 16.80 -16.19 13.84
C ALA A 37 15.86 -17.41 13.80
N ALA A 38 15.84 -18.21 14.87
CA ALA A 38 14.90 -19.32 15.02
C ALA A 38 13.45 -18.82 15.17
N ASP A 39 13.25 -17.74 15.92
CA ASP A 39 11.96 -17.07 16.06
C ASP A 39 11.50 -16.51 14.70
N TYR A 40 12.39 -15.84 13.96
CA TYR A 40 12.13 -15.35 12.59
C TYR A 40 11.69 -16.46 11.63
N SER A 41 12.39 -17.61 11.59
CA SER A 41 12.08 -18.68 10.65
C SER A 41 10.70 -19.31 10.90
N ASN A 42 10.24 -19.33 12.15
CA ASN A 42 8.94 -19.92 12.51
C ASN A 42 7.75 -19.10 12.01
N PHE A 43 7.93 -17.81 11.73
CA PHE A 43 6.86 -16.93 11.26
C PHE A 43 6.86 -16.70 9.75
N ILE A 44 7.84 -17.20 9.01
CA ILE A 44 7.90 -17.09 7.55
C ILE A 44 7.42 -18.39 6.91
N LEU A 45 6.29 -18.29 6.22
CA LEU A 45 5.55 -19.40 5.66
C LEU A 45 5.73 -19.54 4.15
N THR A 46 5.53 -20.76 3.66
CA THR A 46 5.35 -21.04 2.24
C THR A 46 3.93 -20.67 1.77
N TYR A 47 3.71 -20.63 0.45
CA TYR A 47 2.39 -20.36 -0.12
C TYR A 47 1.31 -21.33 0.37
N ASP A 48 1.67 -22.61 0.55
CA ASP A 48 0.72 -23.64 0.95
C ASP A 48 0.33 -23.52 2.43
N GLU A 49 1.22 -22.99 3.27
CA GLU A 49 1.01 -22.78 4.71
C GLU A 49 0.38 -21.41 5.05
N ALA A 50 0.47 -20.44 4.15
CA ALA A 50 -0.02 -19.08 4.40
C ALA A 50 -1.56 -19.03 4.66
N PRO A 51 -2.06 -18.02 5.37
CA PRO A 51 -3.50 -17.77 5.48
C PRO A 51 -4.16 -17.54 4.12
N GLY A 52 -5.35 -18.10 3.90
CA GLY A 52 -6.05 -18.07 2.60
C GLY A 52 -6.28 -16.66 2.03
N TYR A 53 -6.59 -15.68 2.87
CA TYR A 53 -6.81 -14.29 2.46
C TYR A 53 -5.53 -13.58 1.93
N LEU A 54 -4.34 -14.14 2.17
CA LEU A 54 -3.07 -13.65 1.63
C LEU A 54 -2.66 -14.35 0.32
N LYS A 55 -3.35 -15.42 -0.09
CA LYS A 55 -3.01 -16.24 -1.27
C LYS A 55 -3.63 -15.73 -2.57
N PHE A 56 -3.38 -14.47 -2.92
CA PHE A 56 -3.91 -13.87 -4.15
C PHE A 56 -3.09 -14.22 -5.40
N ASN A 57 -1.81 -14.58 -5.25
CA ASN A 57 -0.90 -14.83 -6.36
C ASN A 57 -0.18 -16.18 -6.20
N PRO A 58 -0.55 -17.23 -6.98
CA PRO A 58 0.03 -18.57 -6.87
C PRO A 58 1.50 -18.63 -7.31
N TYR A 59 2.04 -17.56 -7.89
CA TYR A 59 3.42 -17.49 -8.31
C TYR A 59 4.38 -16.97 -7.22
N ILE A 60 3.86 -16.47 -6.09
CA ILE A 60 4.64 -16.16 -4.89
C ILE A 60 4.66 -17.43 -4.04
N ARG A 61 5.82 -18.06 -3.87
CA ARG A 61 5.93 -19.41 -3.29
C ARG A 61 6.33 -19.44 -1.82
N SER A 62 6.96 -18.38 -1.32
CA SER A 62 7.47 -18.28 0.05
C SER A 62 7.63 -16.82 0.47
N GLY A 63 7.98 -16.61 1.74
CA GLY A 63 8.19 -15.27 2.31
C GLY A 63 6.93 -14.66 2.89
N TYR A 64 5.85 -15.44 3.03
CA TYR A 64 4.61 -15.00 3.65
C TYR A 64 4.80 -14.86 5.16
N ARG A 65 4.28 -13.79 5.76
CA ARG A 65 4.25 -13.66 7.22
C ARG A 65 3.03 -14.39 7.77
N GLY A 66 3.25 -15.24 8.77
CA GLY A 66 2.19 -15.84 9.57
C GLY A 66 1.47 -14.82 10.46
N PHE A 67 0.67 -15.30 11.40
CA PHE A 67 -0.03 -14.41 12.33
C PHE A 67 0.94 -13.75 13.31
N LEU A 68 1.21 -12.46 13.10
CA LEU A 68 2.13 -11.68 13.92
C LEU A 68 1.41 -10.82 14.96
N THR A 69 2.06 -10.62 16.11
CA THR A 69 1.65 -9.59 17.07
C THR A 69 1.88 -8.19 16.47
N THR A 70 1.27 -7.14 17.05
CA THR A 70 1.44 -5.76 16.53
C THR A 70 2.91 -5.33 16.54
N LYS A 71 3.65 -5.68 17.59
CA LYS A 71 5.08 -5.37 17.72
C LYS A 71 5.87 -6.04 16.61
N MET A 72 5.63 -7.34 16.39
CA MET A 72 6.30 -8.11 15.35
C MET A 72 5.93 -7.63 13.94
N CYS A 73 4.70 -7.13 13.71
CA CYS A 73 4.34 -6.51 12.43
C CYS A 73 5.25 -5.31 12.13
N ILE A 74 5.52 -4.46 13.12
CA ILE A 74 6.40 -3.29 12.98
C ILE A 74 7.85 -3.73 12.79
N GLU A 75 8.33 -4.69 13.60
CA GLU A 75 9.67 -5.26 13.44
C GLU A 75 9.85 -5.89 12.05
N SER A 76 8.78 -6.47 11.49
CA SER A 76 8.79 -7.10 10.17
C SER A 76 8.99 -6.15 8.99
N ILE A 77 8.96 -4.82 9.21
CA ILE A 77 9.39 -3.84 8.21
C ILE A 77 10.85 -4.08 7.78
N PHE A 78 11.69 -4.55 8.70
CA PHE A 78 13.10 -4.84 8.44
C PHE A 78 13.36 -6.31 8.08
N TRP A 79 12.31 -7.14 8.04
CA TRP A 79 12.41 -8.54 7.67
C TRP A 79 12.43 -8.69 6.14
N TRP A 80 13.00 -9.79 5.65
CA TRP A 80 12.97 -10.12 4.22
C TRP A 80 11.76 -11.02 3.92
N THR A 81 10.69 -10.39 3.44
CA THR A 81 9.38 -11.01 3.22
C THR A 81 8.83 -10.66 1.85
N ASN A 82 7.73 -11.29 1.45
CA ASN A 82 7.06 -10.98 0.19
C ASN A 82 6.45 -9.56 0.15
N GLU A 83 6.35 -8.88 1.31
CA GLU A 83 5.80 -7.53 1.43
C GLU A 83 6.87 -6.43 1.61
N THR A 84 8.15 -6.80 1.79
CA THR A 84 9.23 -5.84 2.09
C THR A 84 9.35 -4.75 1.02
N VAL A 85 9.35 -5.13 -0.27
CA VAL A 85 9.41 -4.16 -1.38
C VAL A 85 8.19 -3.25 -1.40
N ASN A 86 7.00 -3.78 -1.11
CA ASN A 86 5.78 -2.99 -1.04
C ASN A 86 5.89 -1.95 0.08
N ILE A 87 6.19 -2.37 1.31
CA ILE A 87 6.36 -1.47 2.47
C ILE A 87 7.37 -0.35 2.16
N TRP A 88 8.60 -0.71 1.76
CA TRP A 88 9.66 0.27 1.55
C TRP A 88 9.40 1.20 0.36
N SER A 89 8.82 0.69 -0.74
CA SER A 89 8.47 1.52 -1.90
C SER A 89 7.49 2.64 -1.53
N HIS A 90 6.49 2.36 -0.68
CA HIS A 90 5.54 3.35 -0.18
C HIS A 90 6.15 4.30 0.87
N ILE A 91 7.06 3.82 1.74
CA ILE A 91 7.81 4.69 2.67
C ILE A 91 8.70 5.69 1.90
N PHE A 92 9.45 5.21 0.88
CA PHE A 92 10.24 6.08 0.01
C PHE A 92 9.37 7.05 -0.78
N GLY A 93 8.22 6.59 -1.29
CA GLY A 93 7.22 7.43 -1.94
C GLY A 93 6.70 8.55 -1.02
N TRP A 94 6.41 8.23 0.25
CA TRP A 94 6.02 9.24 1.24
C TRP A 94 7.13 10.27 1.47
N MET A 95 8.38 9.84 1.66
CA MET A 95 9.51 10.76 1.85
C MET A 95 9.72 11.67 0.64
N LEU A 96 9.50 11.18 -0.58
CA LEU A 96 9.55 11.98 -1.80
C LEU A 96 8.49 13.09 -1.77
N PHE A 97 7.22 12.76 -1.50
CA PHE A 97 6.15 13.77 -1.45
C PHE A 97 6.30 14.74 -0.29
N LEU A 98 6.83 14.29 0.85
CA LEU A 98 7.20 15.18 1.95
C LEU A 98 8.30 16.15 1.52
N GLY A 99 9.36 15.65 0.88
CA GLY A 99 10.43 16.48 0.35
C GLY A 99 9.94 17.52 -0.65
N LEU A 100 9.05 17.13 -1.58
CA LEU A 100 8.38 18.06 -2.51
C LEU A 100 7.53 19.10 -1.79
N THR A 101 6.77 18.70 -0.77
CA THR A 101 5.97 19.63 0.03
C THR A 101 6.85 20.67 0.73
N LEU A 102 7.96 20.24 1.33
CA LEU A 102 8.91 21.15 1.98
C LEU A 102 9.61 22.05 0.96
N TYR A 103 9.96 21.52 -0.21
CA TYR A 103 10.54 22.29 -1.31
C TYR A 103 9.57 23.39 -1.80
N ASP A 104 8.31 23.05 -2.01
CA ASP A 104 7.29 24.01 -2.46
C ASP A 104 6.98 25.08 -1.42
N LEU A 105 6.89 24.71 -0.14
CA LEU A 105 6.56 25.63 0.95
C LEU A 105 7.74 26.53 1.38
N ILE A 106 8.96 26.00 1.37
CA ILE A 106 10.15 26.67 1.95
C ILE A 106 11.04 27.30 0.86
N LEU A 107 11.27 26.59 -0.25
CA LEU A 107 12.29 26.97 -1.23
C LEU A 107 11.75 27.77 -2.41
N LEU A 108 10.58 27.42 -2.94
CA LEU A 108 10.12 28.04 -4.18
C LEU A 108 9.62 29.48 -4.02
N ASN A 109 9.33 29.96 -2.81
CA ASN A 109 8.84 31.33 -2.49
C ASN A 109 7.94 31.94 -3.59
N ILE A 110 7.06 31.12 -4.17
CA ILE A 110 6.26 31.55 -5.31
C ILE A 110 5.26 32.56 -4.77
N HIS A 111 5.21 33.72 -5.44
CA HIS A 111 4.15 34.71 -5.26
C HIS A 111 2.84 34.19 -5.87
N ALA A 112 2.45 32.96 -5.51
CA ALA A 112 1.21 32.31 -5.90
C ALA A 112 0.10 32.71 -4.94
N SER A 113 -1.15 32.66 -5.43
CA SER A 113 -2.32 32.92 -4.61
C SER A 113 -2.40 31.92 -3.45
N ALA A 114 -3.04 32.31 -2.35
CA ALA A 114 -3.26 31.39 -1.22
C ALA A 114 -4.06 30.14 -1.64
N LEU A 115 -4.93 30.28 -2.65
CA LEU A 115 -5.73 29.19 -3.19
C LEU A 115 -4.87 28.17 -3.97
N ASP A 116 -3.92 28.62 -4.78
CA ASP A 116 -3.01 27.71 -5.49
C ASP A 116 -2.14 26.91 -4.51
N LYS A 117 -1.65 27.58 -3.46
CA LYS A 117 -0.90 26.92 -2.38
C LYS A 117 -1.75 25.89 -1.65
N LEU A 118 -3.03 26.20 -1.41
CA LEU A 118 -3.97 25.27 -0.79
C LEU A 118 -4.23 24.05 -1.70
N ILE A 119 -4.45 24.26 -3.00
CA ILE A 119 -4.73 23.17 -3.95
C ILE A 119 -3.54 22.22 -4.08
N VAL A 120 -2.34 22.77 -4.29
CA VAL A 120 -1.11 21.95 -4.39
C VAL A 120 -0.78 21.30 -3.05
N GLY A 121 -0.94 22.01 -1.94
CA GLY A 121 -0.73 21.47 -0.60
C GLY A 121 -1.66 20.30 -0.27
N LEU A 122 -2.95 20.43 -0.60
CA LEU A 122 -3.92 19.34 -0.43
C LEU A 122 -3.60 18.15 -1.33
N LEU A 123 -3.19 18.40 -2.59
CA LEU A 123 -2.77 17.34 -3.50
C LEU A 123 -1.60 16.52 -2.92
N LEU A 124 -0.54 17.20 -2.48
CA LEU A 124 0.63 16.55 -1.89
C LEU A 124 0.29 15.86 -0.57
N LEU A 125 -0.60 16.43 0.26
CA LEU A 125 -1.06 15.81 1.49
C LEU A 125 -1.84 14.51 1.21
N CYS A 126 -2.72 14.51 0.21
CA CYS A 126 -3.46 13.32 -0.18
C CYS A 126 -2.51 12.20 -0.67
N PHE A 127 -1.49 12.52 -1.46
CA PHE A 127 -0.47 11.55 -1.86
C PHE A 127 0.33 11.00 -0.68
N GLN A 128 0.72 11.86 0.27
CA GLN A 128 1.39 11.42 1.50
C GLN A 128 0.51 10.48 2.33
N ALA A 129 -0.77 10.82 2.51
CA ALA A 129 -1.73 9.98 3.22
C ALA A 129 -1.89 8.61 2.52
N CYS A 130 -2.04 8.59 1.19
CA CYS A 130 -2.09 7.34 0.41
C CYS A 130 -0.85 6.47 0.65
N MET A 131 0.35 7.04 0.57
CA MET A 131 1.59 6.29 0.79
C MET A 131 1.72 5.73 2.22
N ILE A 132 1.34 6.50 3.25
CA ILE A 132 1.33 6.01 4.63
C ILE A 132 0.32 4.88 4.81
N LEU A 133 -0.91 5.06 4.32
CA LEU A 133 -1.98 4.07 4.47
C LEU A 133 -1.64 2.76 3.76
N SER A 134 -1.03 2.83 2.59
CA SER A 134 -0.54 1.65 1.86
C SER A 134 0.59 0.93 2.60
N SER A 135 1.58 1.68 3.11
CA SER A 135 2.65 1.10 3.94
C SER A 135 2.10 0.44 5.21
N ALA A 136 1.11 1.06 5.87
CA ALA A 136 0.45 0.49 7.03
C ALA A 136 -0.32 -0.79 6.68
N TYR A 137 -1.02 -0.83 5.54
CA TYR A 137 -1.66 -2.05 5.04
C TYR A 137 -0.65 -3.18 4.85
N HIS A 138 0.42 -2.95 4.09
CA HIS A 138 1.43 -3.96 3.88
C HIS A 138 2.12 -4.36 5.18
N THR A 139 2.28 -3.46 6.16
CA THR A 139 2.86 -3.79 7.47
C THR A 139 1.94 -4.69 8.30
N PHE A 140 0.66 -4.36 8.41
CA PHE A 140 -0.30 -4.99 9.34
C PHE A 140 -1.20 -6.07 8.71
N SER A 141 -1.08 -6.34 7.41
CA SER A 141 -1.86 -7.35 6.68
C SER A 141 -1.76 -8.76 7.26
N CYS A 142 -0.62 -9.10 7.88
CA CYS A 142 -0.37 -10.40 8.49
C CYS A 142 -0.94 -10.56 9.92
N LYS A 143 -1.45 -9.47 10.53
CA LYS A 143 -1.91 -9.51 11.93
C LYS A 143 -3.15 -10.36 12.14
N SER A 144 -4.16 -10.18 11.28
CA SER A 144 -5.42 -10.94 11.26
C SER A 144 -6.21 -10.60 10.01
N GLU A 145 -7.16 -11.44 9.63
CA GLU A 145 -8.06 -11.20 8.49
C GLU A 145 -8.89 -9.91 8.65
N LYS A 146 -9.28 -9.59 9.90
CA LYS A 146 -9.98 -8.33 10.22
C LYS A 146 -9.07 -7.12 10.03
N ALA A 147 -7.82 -7.19 10.50
CA ALA A 147 -6.85 -6.13 10.30
C ALA A 147 -6.55 -5.94 8.81
N TYR A 148 -6.34 -7.03 8.07
CA TYR A 148 -6.17 -7.04 6.62
C TYR A 148 -7.31 -6.27 5.93
N SER A 149 -8.56 -6.61 6.20
CA SER A 149 -9.72 -5.98 5.56
C SER A 149 -9.86 -4.51 5.92
N CYS A 150 -9.58 -4.15 7.19
CA CYS A 150 -9.63 -2.79 7.69
C CYS A 150 -8.57 -1.91 7.01
N PHE A 151 -7.31 -2.34 7.02
CA PHE A 151 -6.22 -1.57 6.41
C PHE A 151 -6.32 -1.53 4.88
N LEU A 152 -6.79 -2.60 4.23
CA LEU A 152 -7.05 -2.60 2.79
C LEU A 152 -8.10 -1.53 2.42
N THR A 153 -9.14 -1.37 3.25
CA THR A 153 -10.16 -0.33 3.04
C THR A 153 -9.55 1.07 3.15
N TYR A 154 -8.66 1.30 4.12
CA TYR A 154 -7.98 2.58 4.26
C TYR A 154 -7.00 2.86 3.13
N ASP A 155 -6.25 1.85 2.67
CA ASP A 155 -5.34 1.99 1.52
C ASP A 155 -6.11 2.39 0.25
N LEU A 156 -7.21 1.67 -0.04
CA LEU A 156 -8.11 2.01 -1.15
C LEU A 156 -8.72 3.41 -1.02
N CYS A 157 -9.07 3.83 0.19
CA CYS A 157 -9.53 5.20 0.47
C CYS A 157 -8.43 6.23 0.20
N GLY A 158 -7.18 5.93 0.57
CA GLY A 158 -6.02 6.76 0.26
C GLY A 158 -5.85 6.98 -1.23
N ILE A 159 -5.88 5.90 -2.02
CA ILE A 159 -5.83 5.96 -3.49
C ILE A 159 -6.99 6.80 -4.03
N ALA A 160 -8.20 6.60 -3.52
CA ALA A 160 -9.38 7.36 -3.91
C ALA A 160 -9.18 8.87 -3.65
N LEU A 161 -8.72 9.25 -2.47
CA LEU A 161 -8.48 10.66 -2.13
C LEU A 161 -7.39 11.29 -3.01
N SER A 162 -6.32 10.56 -3.32
CA SER A 162 -5.29 11.02 -4.25
C SER A 162 -5.84 11.26 -5.66
N ILE A 163 -6.64 10.32 -6.21
CA ILE A 163 -7.27 10.48 -7.52
C ILE A 163 -8.21 11.69 -7.53
N LEU A 164 -9.01 11.88 -6.47
CA LEU A 164 -9.88 13.04 -6.34
C LEU A 164 -9.07 14.34 -6.33
N ALA A 165 -7.96 14.40 -5.58
CA ALA A 165 -7.11 15.59 -5.55
C ALA A 165 -6.46 15.90 -6.91
N ILE A 166 -6.03 14.87 -7.66
CA ILE A 166 -5.55 15.01 -9.04
C ILE A 166 -6.65 15.61 -9.92
N TYR A 167 -7.88 15.14 -9.79
CA TYR A 167 -9.00 15.69 -10.57
C TYR A 167 -9.31 17.13 -10.22
N MET A 168 -9.42 17.43 -8.93
CA MET A 168 -9.75 18.77 -8.46
C MET A 168 -8.71 19.79 -8.95
N SER A 169 -7.42 19.48 -8.77
CA SER A 169 -6.32 20.33 -9.24
C SER A 169 -6.25 20.41 -10.78
N GLY A 170 -6.34 19.28 -11.47
CA GLY A 170 -6.27 19.20 -12.92
C GLY A 170 -7.39 19.98 -13.62
N VAL A 171 -8.64 19.77 -13.22
CA VAL A 171 -9.80 20.49 -13.78
C VAL A 171 -9.75 21.97 -13.42
N TYR A 172 -9.33 22.32 -12.20
CA TYR A 172 -9.20 23.71 -11.78
C TYR A 172 -8.27 24.50 -12.69
N TYR A 173 -7.07 23.97 -12.98
CA TYR A 173 -6.13 24.65 -13.88
C TYR A 173 -6.49 24.53 -15.36
N ALA A 174 -7.01 23.38 -15.80
CA ALA A 174 -7.37 23.17 -17.21
C ALA A 174 -8.49 24.11 -17.68
N PHE A 175 -9.53 24.27 -16.86
CA PHE A 175 -10.69 25.10 -17.18
C PHE A 175 -10.68 26.45 -16.47
N TRP A 176 -9.50 26.98 -16.12
CA TRP A 176 -9.37 28.26 -15.42
C TRP A 176 -10.11 29.42 -16.12
N CYS A 177 -10.06 29.46 -17.46
CA CYS A 177 -10.74 30.48 -18.27
C CYS A 177 -12.23 30.17 -18.53
N TYR A 178 -12.74 29.01 -18.11
CA TYR A 178 -14.07 28.51 -18.45
C TYR A 178 -14.78 27.97 -17.19
N SER A 179 -15.28 28.89 -16.36
CA SER A 179 -15.85 28.57 -15.04
C SER A 179 -17.03 27.59 -15.08
N GLU A 180 -17.89 27.66 -16.10
CA GLU A 180 -19.04 26.75 -16.26
C GLU A 180 -18.59 25.28 -16.39
N TRP A 181 -17.62 25.02 -17.28
CA TRP A 181 -17.07 23.68 -17.49
C TRP A 181 -16.26 23.19 -16.29
N GLN A 182 -15.51 24.11 -15.66
CA GLN A 182 -14.78 23.81 -14.43
C GLN A 182 -15.75 23.31 -13.34
N GLN A 183 -16.82 24.05 -13.05
CA GLN A 183 -17.81 23.66 -12.03
C GLN A 183 -18.51 22.35 -12.37
N PHE A 184 -18.92 22.16 -13.64
CA PHE A 184 -19.54 20.92 -14.10
C PHE A 184 -18.64 19.70 -13.83
N TYR A 185 -17.36 19.76 -14.20
CA TYR A 185 -16.45 18.63 -13.99
C TYR A 185 -16.08 18.41 -12.53
N LEU A 186 -15.89 19.47 -11.74
CA LEU A 186 -15.63 19.35 -10.30
C LEU A 186 -16.83 18.77 -9.55
N LEU A 187 -18.05 19.15 -9.91
CA LEU A 187 -19.26 18.63 -9.29
C LEU A 187 -19.49 17.16 -9.67
N THR A 188 -19.39 16.82 -10.96
CA THR A 188 -19.57 15.44 -11.42
C THR A 188 -18.54 14.50 -10.81
N VAL A 189 -17.27 14.88 -10.73
CA VAL A 189 -16.24 14.01 -10.14
C VAL A 189 -16.44 13.81 -8.64
N CYS A 190 -16.86 14.85 -7.91
CA CYS A 190 -17.20 14.74 -6.48
C CYS A 190 -18.41 13.83 -6.24
N LEU A 191 -19.45 13.91 -7.08
CA LEU A 191 -20.63 13.06 -6.98
C LEU A 191 -20.30 11.59 -7.25
N ILE A 192 -19.53 11.31 -8.31
CA ILE A 192 -19.11 9.94 -8.63
C ILE A 192 -18.20 9.39 -7.52
N PHE A 193 -17.29 10.21 -6.96
CA PHE A 193 -16.46 9.83 -5.81
C PHE A 193 -17.33 9.49 -4.59
N ALA A 194 -18.29 10.34 -4.24
CA ALA A 194 -19.19 10.11 -3.10
C ALA A 194 -19.98 8.80 -3.28
N LEU A 195 -20.47 8.53 -4.50
CA LEU A 195 -21.11 7.26 -4.84
C LEU A 195 -20.14 6.08 -4.69
N ALA A 196 -18.95 6.17 -5.27
CA ALA A 196 -17.93 5.12 -5.20
C ALA A 196 -17.56 4.78 -3.75
N MET A 197 -17.40 5.79 -2.89
CA MET A 197 -17.12 5.62 -1.47
C MET A 197 -18.32 5.08 -0.69
N ALA A 198 -19.53 5.52 -1.00
CA ALA A 198 -20.75 4.99 -0.38
C ALA A 198 -20.88 3.48 -0.65
N LEU A 199 -20.59 3.02 -1.87
CA LEU A 199 -20.64 1.59 -2.22
C LEU A 199 -19.60 0.73 -1.48
N GLN A 200 -18.52 1.34 -0.97
CA GLN A 200 -17.56 0.64 -0.10
C GLN A 200 -18.12 0.38 1.30
N TYR A 201 -19.17 1.09 1.71
CA TYR A 201 -19.73 0.91 3.04
C TYR A 201 -20.38 -0.49 3.17
N PRO A 202 -19.96 -1.31 4.17
CA PRO A 202 -20.38 -2.71 4.27
C PRO A 202 -21.89 -2.93 4.33
N ALA A 203 -22.68 -1.95 4.79
CA ALA A 203 -24.13 -2.09 4.92
C ALA A 203 -24.86 -2.22 3.58
N PHE A 204 -24.29 -1.75 2.46
CA PHE A 204 -24.92 -1.86 1.15
C PHE A 204 -24.74 -3.24 0.50
N GLN A 205 -23.93 -4.14 1.07
CA GLN A 205 -23.74 -5.52 0.61
C GLN A 205 -23.46 -5.69 -0.90
N VAL A 206 -22.81 -4.70 -1.51
CA VAL A 206 -22.48 -4.71 -2.95
C VAL A 206 -21.33 -5.68 -3.22
N ASP A 207 -21.42 -6.41 -4.32
CA ASP A 207 -20.41 -7.36 -4.77
C ASP A 207 -19.08 -6.66 -5.12
N SER A 208 -17.97 -7.40 -4.97
CA SER A 208 -16.63 -6.86 -5.20
C SER A 208 -16.38 -6.45 -6.66
N HIS A 209 -17.03 -7.10 -7.62
CA HIS A 209 -16.89 -6.75 -9.04
C HIS A 209 -17.53 -5.39 -9.34
N THR A 210 -18.76 -5.14 -8.89
CA THR A 210 -19.40 -3.82 -9.06
C THR A 210 -18.62 -2.72 -8.36
N LYS A 211 -18.13 -2.94 -7.13
CA LYS A 211 -17.28 -1.98 -6.41
C LYS A 211 -16.05 -1.59 -7.24
N MET A 212 -15.36 -2.58 -7.79
CA MET A 212 -14.18 -2.37 -8.63
C MET A 212 -14.53 -1.69 -9.96
N LEU A 213 -15.64 -2.06 -10.60
CA LEU A 213 -16.11 -1.43 -11.84
C LEU A 213 -16.43 0.05 -11.66
N VAL A 214 -17.13 0.42 -10.58
CA VAL A 214 -17.43 1.83 -10.29
C VAL A 214 -16.16 2.61 -9.99
N PHE A 215 -15.23 2.03 -9.22
CA PHE A 215 -13.95 2.66 -8.90
C PHE A 215 -13.08 2.88 -10.15
N VAL A 216 -12.94 1.86 -11.00
CA VAL A 216 -12.18 1.94 -12.26
C VAL A 216 -12.88 2.88 -13.25
N GLY A 217 -14.20 2.82 -13.35
CA GLY A 217 -14.98 3.73 -14.21
C GLY A 217 -14.82 5.19 -13.80
N TRP A 218 -14.78 5.47 -12.49
CA TRP A 218 -14.47 6.80 -11.97
C TRP A 218 -13.03 7.25 -12.26
N ALA A 219 -12.04 6.35 -12.13
CA ALA A 219 -10.67 6.63 -12.53
C ALA A 219 -10.54 6.86 -14.06
N ALA A 220 -11.35 6.18 -14.88
CA ALA A 220 -11.38 6.34 -16.32
C ALA A 220 -12.12 7.62 -16.78
N TYR A 221 -13.08 8.11 -15.98
CA TYR A 221 -13.85 9.32 -16.27
C TYR A 221 -12.96 10.52 -16.61
N GLY A 222 -11.76 10.58 -16.03
CA GLY A 222 -10.75 11.61 -16.26
C GLY A 222 -10.31 11.82 -17.69
N VAL A 223 -10.48 10.81 -18.53
CA VAL A 223 -10.22 10.92 -19.97
C VAL A 223 -11.17 11.92 -20.62
N VAL A 224 -12.41 12.02 -20.14
CA VAL A 224 -13.45 12.90 -20.68
C VAL A 224 -13.09 14.40 -20.55
N PRO A 225 -12.83 14.97 -19.35
CA PRO A 225 -12.45 16.37 -19.23
C PRO A 225 -11.12 16.66 -19.94
N THR A 226 -10.18 15.72 -19.99
CA THR A 226 -8.93 15.88 -20.73
C THR A 226 -9.18 16.03 -22.24
N ILE A 227 -9.99 15.15 -22.84
CA ILE A 227 -10.34 15.25 -24.26
C ILE A 227 -11.07 16.56 -24.55
N HIS A 228 -12.04 16.92 -23.71
CA HIS A 228 -12.77 18.16 -23.90
C HIS A 228 -11.85 19.38 -23.82
N TRP A 229 -10.94 19.42 -22.84
CA TRP A 229 -9.94 20.48 -22.72
C TRP A 229 -9.03 20.58 -23.95
N VAL A 230 -8.54 19.44 -24.46
CA VAL A 230 -7.72 19.39 -25.70
C VAL A 230 -8.45 20.04 -26.88
N ILE A 231 -9.74 19.73 -27.06
CA ILE A 231 -10.56 20.30 -28.14
C ILE A 231 -10.73 21.81 -27.95
N MET A 232 -11.06 22.25 -26.73
CA MET A 232 -11.27 23.66 -26.39
C MET A 232 -10.01 24.51 -26.59
N MET A 233 -8.84 23.95 -26.33
CA MET A 233 -7.56 24.66 -26.48
C MET A 233 -7.05 24.75 -27.93
N GLY A 234 -7.86 24.32 -28.91
CA GLY A 234 -7.51 24.35 -30.33
C GLY A 234 -6.75 23.12 -30.83
N GLY A 235 -6.80 22.01 -30.10
CA GLY A 235 -6.22 20.73 -30.49
C GLY A 235 -4.71 20.62 -30.30
N TRP A 236 -4.12 19.64 -30.98
CA TRP A 236 -2.70 19.24 -30.85
C TRP A 236 -1.70 20.25 -31.43
N GLN A 237 -2.18 21.30 -32.08
CA GLN A 237 -1.32 22.39 -32.56
C GLN A 237 -0.94 23.35 -31.43
N ASN A 238 -1.68 23.36 -30.33
CA ASN A 238 -1.37 24.19 -29.18
C ASN A 238 -0.20 23.59 -28.37
N PRO A 239 0.93 24.31 -28.20
CA PRO A 239 2.10 23.79 -27.50
C PRO A 239 1.81 23.44 -26.04
N ILE A 240 0.89 24.15 -25.38
CA ILE A 240 0.49 23.87 -24.00
C ILE A 240 -0.17 22.50 -23.92
N VAL A 241 -1.07 22.19 -24.86
CA VAL A 241 -1.76 20.89 -24.93
C VAL A 241 -0.76 19.76 -25.15
N VAL A 242 0.16 19.93 -26.11
CA VAL A 242 1.18 18.92 -26.41
C VAL A 242 2.07 18.66 -25.21
N VAL A 243 2.56 19.70 -24.54
CA VAL A 243 3.42 19.56 -23.36
C VAL A 243 2.67 18.90 -22.21
N SER A 244 1.46 19.37 -21.88
CA SER A 244 0.67 18.83 -20.77
C SER A 244 0.33 17.35 -20.97
N VAL A 245 -0.16 16.97 -22.15
CA VAL A 245 -0.50 15.56 -22.43
C VAL A 245 0.75 14.69 -22.51
N LYS A 246 1.85 15.20 -23.08
CA LYS A 246 3.12 14.46 -23.14
C LYS A 246 3.66 14.18 -21.74
N VAL A 247 3.65 15.18 -20.84
CA VAL A 247 4.07 14.98 -19.44
C VAL A 247 3.22 13.91 -18.75
N GLN A 248 1.90 13.97 -18.92
CA GLN A 248 1.00 12.96 -18.34
C GLN A 248 1.26 11.55 -18.91
N ARG A 249 1.44 11.44 -20.23
CA ARG A 249 1.76 10.18 -20.90
C ARG A 249 3.09 9.61 -20.43
N ASP A 250 4.15 10.42 -20.44
CA ASP A 250 5.50 9.99 -20.07
C ASP A 250 5.54 9.58 -18.58
N ALA A 251 4.75 10.25 -17.71
CA ALA A 251 4.57 9.84 -16.32
C ALA A 251 3.84 8.49 -16.21
N ALA A 252 2.76 8.29 -16.97
CA ALA A 252 2.01 7.03 -17.00
C ALA A 252 2.87 5.87 -17.53
N GLU A 253 3.65 6.08 -18.59
CA GLU A 253 4.59 5.10 -19.14
C GLU A 253 5.64 4.71 -18.11
N ARG A 254 6.27 5.69 -17.44
CA ARG A 254 7.24 5.43 -16.36
C ARG A 254 6.60 4.67 -15.20
N TYR A 255 5.37 4.99 -14.85
CA TYR A 255 4.64 4.29 -13.79
C TYR A 255 4.31 2.83 -14.17
N LEU A 256 3.85 2.59 -15.40
CA LEU A 256 3.61 1.24 -15.91
C LEU A 256 4.90 0.42 -15.99
N ILE A 257 6.01 1.04 -16.40
CA ILE A 257 7.34 0.44 -16.38
C ILE A 257 7.73 0.09 -14.95
N LEU A 258 7.53 1.00 -13.98
CA LEU A 258 7.82 0.75 -12.57
C LEU A 258 7.00 -0.42 -12.01
N ILE A 259 5.69 -0.47 -12.28
CA ILE A 259 4.83 -1.61 -11.90
C ILE A 259 5.34 -2.91 -12.53
N SER A 260 5.73 -2.86 -13.81
CA SER A 260 6.28 -4.02 -14.50
C SER A 260 7.60 -4.47 -13.88
N PHE A 261 8.46 -3.52 -13.49
CA PHE A 261 9.71 -3.78 -12.80
C PHE A 261 9.49 -4.28 -11.38
N THR A 262 8.53 -3.78 -10.61
CA THR A 262 8.23 -4.31 -9.26
C THR A 262 7.65 -5.72 -9.36
N ALA A 263 6.76 -5.98 -10.33
CA ALA A 263 6.28 -7.31 -10.64
C ALA A 263 7.42 -8.25 -11.10
N ALA A 264 8.39 -7.73 -11.85
CA ALA A 264 9.58 -8.47 -12.29
C ALA A 264 10.67 -8.60 -11.20
N ALA A 265 10.79 -7.66 -10.27
CA ALA A 265 11.70 -7.73 -9.14
C ALA A 265 11.15 -8.70 -8.10
N ALA A 266 9.84 -8.69 -7.86
CA ALA A 266 9.13 -9.78 -7.19
C ALA A 266 9.35 -11.10 -7.94
N LYS A 267 9.54 -11.07 -9.28
CA LYS A 267 9.95 -12.25 -10.05
C LYS A 267 11.39 -12.68 -9.83
N SER A 268 12.32 -11.75 -9.69
CA SER A 268 13.76 -12.02 -9.59
C SER A 268 14.20 -12.35 -8.16
N ALA A 269 13.53 -11.80 -7.14
CA ALA A 269 13.67 -12.22 -5.75
C ALA A 269 13.39 -13.73 -5.58
N ARG A 270 12.52 -14.31 -6.43
CA ARG A 270 12.32 -15.78 -6.54
C ARG A 270 13.60 -16.54 -6.85
N ASN A 271 14.48 -15.98 -7.69
CA ASN A 271 15.69 -16.67 -8.13
C ASN A 271 16.81 -16.57 -7.08
N VAL A 272 16.89 -15.43 -6.39
CA VAL A 272 17.88 -15.21 -5.32
C VAL A 272 17.58 -16.08 -4.11
N CYS A 273 16.31 -16.19 -3.69
CA CYS A 273 15.89 -17.07 -2.59
C CYS A 273 16.21 -18.55 -2.85
N ASN A 274 16.10 -19.01 -4.10
CA ASN A 274 16.44 -20.39 -4.49
C ASN A 274 17.96 -20.67 -4.57
N SER A 275 18.79 -19.63 -4.50
CA SER A 275 20.24 -19.71 -4.75
C SER A 275 21.14 -19.54 -3.51
N GLN A 276 20.58 -19.25 -2.33
CA GLN A 276 21.33 -19.14 -1.07
C GLN A 276 21.63 -20.53 -0.47
N PRO A 277 22.90 -20.97 -0.40
CA PRO A 277 23.26 -22.32 0.09
C PRO A 277 22.97 -22.55 1.58
N GLY A 278 22.88 -21.49 2.38
CA GLY A 278 22.61 -21.58 3.83
C GLY A 278 21.16 -21.96 4.17
N PHE A 279 20.21 -21.76 3.26
CA PHE A 279 18.79 -22.09 3.46
C PHE A 279 18.43 -23.54 3.09
N ARG A 280 19.30 -24.25 2.35
CA ARG A 280 19.08 -25.68 2.03
C ARG A 280 19.34 -26.62 3.19
N HIS A 281 20.14 -26.22 4.18
CA HIS A 281 20.58 -27.14 5.23
C HIS A 281 19.52 -27.39 6.32
N LEU A 282 18.57 -26.47 6.53
CA LEU A 282 17.43 -26.69 7.42
C LEU A 282 16.30 -27.48 6.75
N HIS A 283 16.18 -27.43 5.43
CA HIS A 283 15.10 -28.10 4.70
C HIS A 283 15.33 -29.60 4.46
N HIS A 284 16.56 -30.08 4.62
CA HIS A 284 16.93 -31.45 4.23
C HIS A 284 16.80 -32.49 5.34
N GLN A 285 16.56 -32.10 6.59
CA GLN A 285 16.35 -33.06 7.69
C GLN A 285 14.89 -33.55 7.79
N ASP A 286 13.89 -32.75 7.43
CA ASP A 286 12.47 -33.16 7.57
C ASP A 286 11.86 -33.87 6.36
N THR A 287 12.53 -33.88 5.20
CA THR A 287 11.96 -34.50 3.97
C THR A 287 12.25 -35.99 3.81
N ARG A 288 13.04 -36.62 4.70
CA ARG A 288 13.33 -38.07 4.59
C ARG A 288 12.33 -38.98 5.31
N GLU A 289 11.44 -38.47 6.16
CA GLU A 289 10.47 -39.32 6.87
C GLU A 289 9.07 -39.40 6.23
N ILE A 290 8.76 -38.59 5.20
CA ILE A 290 7.40 -38.54 4.60
C ILE A 290 7.26 -39.42 3.34
N CYS A 291 8.34 -40.03 2.83
CA CYS A 291 8.28 -40.98 1.69
C CYS A 291 8.45 -42.47 2.09
N ALA A 292 8.32 -42.80 3.37
CA ALA A 292 8.37 -44.18 3.86
C ALA A 292 7.12 -44.54 4.67
N ARG A 293 5.95 -44.50 4.03
CA ARG A 293 4.74 -45.27 4.40
C ARG A 293 3.71 -45.22 3.28
#